data_AF-V4JAG5-F1
#
_entry.id   AF-V4JAG5-F1
#
_cell.length_a   1.000
_cell.length_b   1.000
_cell.length_c   1.000
_cell.angle_alpha   90.00
_cell.angle_beta   90.00
_cell.angle_gamma   90.00
#
_symmetry.space_group_name_H-M   'P 1'
#
loop_
_entity.id
_entity.type
_entity.pdbx_description
1 polymer ?
#
loop_
_entity_poly.entity_id
_entity_poly.type
_entity_poly.pdbx_seq_one_letter_code
_entity_poly.pdbx_strand_id
1 'polypeptide(L)'
;MKDFEDLVQQVRQQIVDSVELEESEVKQLSNEDDLLASPLFLDSVDLLQVYSDCQRKFNVVFNNADYDGTHTVSNISKRIVAAKTKGVLGNNNAAFYSSNGDRYSRHEFEQYITTLIAAIGQVKINRHEPVRVRDTDPVKMMLMAVALVFSGCKPLLSAQPEGDNALGFDELMSTHATAPSETLSSNLYAQLERVQNNAVIGFETSGSTGVPVQIEKSLVSMLHEVDELTTLFDFKALDLVDAYVSPVHMYGFIWSFLLPLKLDIAVVYQSNTLSRPAPSGYEAIMAVSVPALWQSISGGLSDRYHYVVNSGGKFGQQRDTQFASLNANRKTQLQGIDVLGSTETGAIAYRMMGLDDIQTYRLLPTVKLMPNGEEHIIYSDFLPYGIESAPLDDKIEVLPNNQIRHLGRKDNVFKFKGKRYSLKAIEEKLSQLFAGHALRVYFIEQENNVRGGELIAFVEKVAAQFETTEEIRALFQDLPIPKIEFIDELPTNAMGKVTLQGLQEKVRNARV
;
A
#
# COMPACT_ATOMS: atom_id res chain seq x y z
N MET A 1 10.35 -37.78 -7.40
CA MET A 1 9.01 -37.92 -6.78
C MET A 1 9.10 -37.79 -5.27
N LYS A 2 9.80 -38.69 -4.56
CA LYS A 2 9.95 -38.63 -3.10
C LYS A 2 10.51 -37.29 -2.58
N ASP A 3 11.52 -36.74 -3.25
CA ASP A 3 12.12 -35.44 -2.86
C ASP A 3 11.19 -34.24 -3.11
N PHE A 4 10.24 -34.35 -4.04
CA PHE A 4 9.28 -33.28 -4.33
C PHE A 4 8.11 -33.32 -3.35
N GLU A 5 7.62 -34.51 -2.99
CA GLU A 5 6.61 -34.68 -1.94
C GLU A 5 7.11 -34.18 -0.57
N ASP A 6 8.37 -34.47 -0.24
CA ASP A 6 8.99 -33.94 0.98
C ASP A 6 9.10 -32.41 0.96
N LEU A 7 9.50 -31.83 -0.18
CA LEU A 7 9.53 -30.38 -0.36
C LEU A 7 8.13 -29.75 -0.20
N VAL A 8 7.11 -30.35 -0.80
CA VAL A 8 5.72 -29.89 -0.66
C VAL A 8 5.29 -29.88 0.81
N GLN A 9 5.65 -30.91 1.58
CA GLN A 9 5.34 -30.95 3.01
C GLN A 9 6.09 -29.87 3.81
N GLN A 10 7.36 -29.61 3.47
CA GLN A 10 8.14 -28.54 4.08
C GLN A 10 7.58 -27.14 3.76
N VAL A 11 7.06 -26.94 2.55
CA VAL A 11 6.37 -25.70 2.14
C VAL A 11 5.06 -25.54 2.89
N ARG A 12 4.26 -26.60 3.05
CA ARG A 12 3.03 -26.56 3.88
C ARG A 12 3.32 -26.13 5.30
N GLN A 13 4.33 -26.74 5.93
CA GLN A 13 4.74 -26.34 7.27
C GLN A 13 5.20 -24.88 7.29
N GLN A 14 5.93 -24.45 6.26
CA GLN A 14 6.35 -23.05 6.19
C GLN A 14 5.16 -22.08 6.09
N ILE A 15 4.11 -22.43 5.36
CA ILE A 15 2.88 -21.61 5.30
C ILE A 15 2.29 -21.48 6.70
N VAL A 16 2.11 -22.59 7.42
CA VAL A 16 1.62 -22.59 8.81
C VAL A 16 2.45 -21.65 9.69
N ASP A 17 3.78 -21.78 9.63
CA ASP A 17 4.71 -21.01 10.46
C ASP A 17 4.70 -19.50 10.08
N SER A 18 4.56 -19.17 8.79
CA SER A 18 4.71 -17.78 8.30
C SER A 18 3.50 -16.90 8.63
N VAL A 19 2.32 -17.49 8.79
CA VAL A 19 1.05 -16.78 9.01
C VAL A 19 0.31 -17.25 10.28
N GLU A 20 1.00 -17.99 11.14
CA GLU A 20 0.51 -18.46 12.46
C GLU A 20 -0.82 -19.24 12.39
N LEU A 21 -1.00 -20.07 11.35
CA LEU A 21 -2.19 -20.93 11.23
C LEU A 21 -2.09 -22.15 12.15
N GLU A 22 -3.21 -22.81 12.44
CA GLU A 22 -3.18 -24.14 13.04
C GLU A 22 -2.88 -25.21 11.98
N GLU A 23 -2.11 -26.24 12.33
CA GLU A 23 -1.84 -27.36 11.40
C GLU A 23 -3.12 -28.04 10.88
N SER A 24 -4.19 -28.04 11.68
CA SER A 24 -5.52 -28.55 11.32
C SER A 24 -6.12 -27.85 10.10
N GLU A 25 -5.89 -26.53 9.98
CA GLU A 25 -6.47 -25.69 8.93
C GLU A 25 -5.81 -25.98 7.57
N VAL A 26 -4.49 -26.16 7.56
CA VAL A 26 -3.73 -26.44 6.33
C VAL A 26 -3.85 -27.90 5.89
N LYS A 27 -4.16 -28.84 6.81
CA LYS A 27 -4.36 -30.27 6.48
C LYS A 27 -5.51 -30.53 5.52
N GLN A 28 -6.53 -29.68 5.52
CA GLN A 28 -7.71 -29.84 4.64
C GLN A 28 -7.53 -29.19 3.26
N LEU A 29 -6.53 -28.33 3.10
CA LEU A 29 -6.21 -27.66 1.85
C LEU A 29 -5.58 -28.63 0.84
N SER A 30 -6.05 -28.67 -0.40
CA SER A 30 -5.37 -29.35 -1.51
C SER A 30 -4.07 -28.63 -1.89
N ASN A 31 -3.12 -29.33 -2.55
CA ASN A 31 -1.89 -28.71 -3.04
C ASN A 31 -2.12 -27.71 -4.18
N GLU A 32 -3.29 -27.77 -4.82
CA GLU A 32 -3.67 -26.96 -5.98
C GLU A 32 -4.72 -25.88 -5.63
N ASP A 33 -5.16 -25.79 -4.38
CA ASP A 33 -6.06 -24.71 -3.97
C ASP A 33 -5.26 -23.39 -3.97
N ASP A 34 -5.83 -22.36 -4.58
CA ASP A 34 -5.25 -21.03 -4.54
C ASP A 34 -5.37 -20.46 -3.13
N LEU A 35 -4.23 -20.16 -2.50
CA LEU A 35 -4.16 -19.71 -1.11
C LEU A 35 -4.97 -18.43 -0.88
N LEU A 36 -5.09 -17.53 -1.87
CA LEU A 36 -5.92 -16.32 -1.78
C LEU A 36 -7.42 -16.60 -1.83
N ALA A 37 -7.83 -17.63 -2.55
CA ALA A 37 -9.23 -18.05 -2.69
C ALA A 37 -9.62 -19.15 -1.69
N SER A 38 -8.67 -19.60 -0.88
CA SER A 38 -8.84 -20.71 0.06
C SER A 38 -9.62 -20.29 1.32
N PRO A 39 -10.20 -21.25 2.06
CA PRO A 39 -10.84 -20.98 3.34
C PRO A 39 -9.86 -20.55 4.46
N LEU A 40 -8.57 -20.40 4.17
CA LEU A 40 -7.55 -19.90 5.10
C LEU A 40 -7.58 -18.37 5.26
N PHE A 41 -8.32 -17.66 4.40
CA PHE A 41 -8.45 -16.19 4.42
C PHE A 41 -7.12 -15.42 4.35
N LEU A 42 -6.15 -16.00 3.64
CA LEU A 42 -4.85 -15.38 3.37
C LEU A 42 -5.04 -14.24 2.36
N ASP A 43 -4.36 -13.13 2.61
CA ASP A 43 -4.30 -12.01 1.67
C ASP A 43 -2.92 -11.89 1.00
N SER A 44 -2.74 -10.83 0.19
CA SER A 44 -1.48 -10.58 -0.49
C SER A 44 -0.31 -10.32 0.46
N VAL A 45 -0.54 -9.74 1.64
CA VAL A 45 0.50 -9.50 2.65
C VAL A 45 0.90 -10.82 3.30
N ASP A 46 -0.09 -11.63 3.66
CA ASP A 46 0.12 -13.00 4.16
C ASP A 46 0.93 -13.82 3.16
N LEU A 47 0.59 -13.73 1.87
CA LEU A 47 1.39 -14.36 0.81
C LEU A 47 2.81 -13.80 0.71
N LEU A 48 2.99 -12.48 0.75
CA LEU A 48 4.32 -11.89 0.70
C LEU A 48 5.21 -12.43 1.83
N GLN A 49 4.65 -12.57 3.04
CA GLN A 49 5.32 -13.17 4.18
C GLN A 49 5.68 -14.64 3.90
N VAL A 50 4.72 -15.46 3.48
CA VAL A 50 4.93 -16.87 3.09
C VAL A 50 6.06 -17.02 2.08
N TYR A 51 6.04 -16.23 1.01
CA TYR A 51 7.06 -16.28 -0.02
C TYR A 51 8.43 -15.80 0.48
N SER A 52 8.47 -14.71 1.26
CA SER A 52 9.70 -14.19 1.88
C SER A 52 10.36 -15.25 2.78
N ASP A 53 9.56 -15.90 3.63
CA ASP A 53 10.04 -16.94 4.54
C ASP A 53 10.44 -18.22 3.80
N CYS A 54 9.71 -18.61 2.75
CA CYS A 54 10.13 -19.70 1.87
C CYS A 54 11.48 -19.41 1.21
N GLN A 55 11.68 -18.22 0.63
CA GLN A 55 12.96 -17.85 0.05
C GLN A 55 14.10 -17.94 1.06
N ARG A 56 13.88 -17.47 2.30
CA ARG A 56 14.86 -17.57 3.38
C ARG A 56 15.15 -19.01 3.78
N LYS A 57 14.11 -19.82 4.02
CA LYS A 57 14.23 -21.23 4.44
C LYS A 57 14.92 -22.09 3.39
N PHE A 58 14.59 -21.90 2.12
CA PHE A 58 15.09 -22.74 1.03
C PHE A 58 16.32 -22.15 0.33
N ASN A 59 16.76 -20.95 0.74
CA ASN A 59 17.88 -20.21 0.18
C ASN A 59 17.77 -20.03 -1.35
N VAL A 60 16.63 -19.47 -1.79
CA VAL A 60 16.30 -19.23 -3.19
C VAL A 60 15.78 -17.80 -3.41
N VAL A 61 15.84 -17.32 -4.65
CA VAL A 61 15.17 -16.07 -5.07
C VAL A 61 14.16 -16.43 -6.15
N PHE A 62 12.89 -16.13 -5.91
CA PHE A 62 11.84 -16.38 -6.89
C PHE A 62 11.82 -15.30 -7.97
N ASN A 63 11.43 -15.69 -9.19
CA ASN A 63 11.24 -14.78 -10.31
C ASN A 63 9.76 -14.70 -10.68
N ASN A 64 9.24 -13.50 -10.94
CA ASN A 64 7.86 -13.29 -11.38
C ASN A 64 7.60 -13.82 -12.79
N ALA A 65 8.64 -14.01 -13.62
CA ALA A 65 8.48 -14.71 -14.90
C ALA A 65 7.96 -16.16 -14.74
N ASP A 66 8.11 -16.75 -13.56
CA ASP A 66 7.60 -18.07 -13.22
C ASP A 66 6.21 -17.99 -12.51
N TYR A 67 5.52 -16.83 -12.57
CA TYR A 67 4.17 -16.61 -12.03
C TYR A 67 3.08 -16.95 -13.06
N ASP A 68 2.24 -17.93 -12.74
CA ASP A 68 1.16 -18.45 -13.58
C ASP A 68 -0.23 -17.94 -13.16
N GLY A 69 -0.30 -16.92 -12.29
CA GLY A 69 -1.56 -16.34 -11.83
C GLY A 69 -2.17 -16.98 -10.59
N THR A 70 -1.57 -18.03 -10.01
CA THR A 70 -2.14 -18.70 -8.82
C THR A 70 -1.09 -18.96 -7.73
N HIS A 71 -1.53 -18.94 -6.48
CA HIS A 71 -0.67 -19.12 -5.30
C HIS A 71 -0.96 -20.45 -4.62
N THR A 72 -0.50 -21.55 -5.22
CA THR A 72 -0.71 -22.90 -4.67
C THR A 72 0.55 -23.43 -3.99
N VAL A 73 0.40 -24.38 -3.07
CA VAL A 73 1.53 -25.11 -2.45
C VAL A 73 2.41 -25.76 -3.53
N SER A 74 1.76 -26.31 -4.56
CA SER A 74 2.41 -26.92 -5.73
C SER A 74 3.26 -25.90 -6.48
N ASN A 75 2.73 -24.70 -6.73
CA ASN A 75 3.43 -23.64 -7.46
C ASN A 75 4.59 -23.05 -6.67
N ILE A 76 4.45 -22.84 -5.37
CA ILE A 76 5.56 -22.43 -4.50
C ILE A 76 6.69 -23.47 -4.56
N SER A 77 6.34 -24.76 -4.45
CA SER A 77 7.30 -25.87 -4.51
C SER A 77 8.02 -25.94 -5.85
N LYS A 78 7.28 -25.81 -6.97
CA LYS A 78 7.86 -25.73 -8.33
C LYS A 78 8.82 -24.56 -8.48
N ARG A 79 8.48 -23.39 -7.93
CA ARG A 79 9.36 -22.21 -7.97
C ARG A 79 10.64 -22.41 -7.17
N ILE A 80 10.60 -23.12 -6.04
CA ILE A 80 11.82 -23.47 -5.28
C ILE A 80 12.74 -24.34 -6.13
N VAL A 81 12.19 -25.35 -6.81
CA VAL A 81 12.97 -26.22 -7.71
C VAL A 81 13.55 -25.43 -8.88
N ALA A 82 12.74 -24.60 -9.54
CA ALA A 82 13.17 -23.76 -10.66
C ALA A 82 14.27 -22.77 -10.27
N ALA A 83 14.12 -22.09 -9.13
CA ALA A 83 15.10 -21.13 -8.62
C ALA A 83 16.43 -21.78 -8.23
N LYS A 84 16.40 -23.00 -7.65
CA LYS A 84 17.63 -23.78 -7.38
C LYS A 84 18.36 -24.19 -8.65
N THR A 85 17.64 -24.36 -9.76
CA THR A 85 18.21 -24.82 -11.03
C THR A 85 18.77 -23.68 -11.87
N LYS A 86 18.15 -22.49 -11.82
CA LYS A 86 18.55 -21.32 -12.63
C LYS A 86 19.78 -20.57 -12.11
N GLY A 87 20.23 -20.83 -10.87
CA GLY A 87 21.29 -20.04 -10.23
C GLY A 87 20.87 -18.57 -10.03
N VAL A 88 21.62 -17.82 -9.22
CA VAL A 88 21.36 -16.38 -9.05
C VAL A 88 21.64 -15.69 -10.38
N LEU A 89 20.58 -15.27 -11.10
CA LEU A 89 20.68 -14.55 -12.37
C LEU A 89 21.65 -13.37 -12.20
N GLY A 90 22.71 -13.38 -13.01
CA GLY A 90 23.79 -12.41 -12.96
C GLY A 90 23.31 -10.98 -13.18
N ASN A 91 23.67 -10.10 -12.25
CA ASN A 91 23.53 -8.66 -12.37
C ASN A 91 24.52 -8.13 -13.40
N ASN A 92 24.06 -7.83 -14.60
CA ASN A 92 24.81 -6.98 -15.53
C ASN A 92 23.83 -6.26 -16.47
N ASN A 93 23.28 -5.15 -15.98
CA ASN A 93 23.08 -3.89 -16.71
C ASN A 93 22.33 -2.90 -15.80
N ALA A 94 22.77 -1.64 -15.83
CA ALA A 94 22.22 -0.53 -15.06
C ALA A 94 20.76 -0.27 -15.46
N ALA A 95 19.83 -0.86 -14.71
CA ALA A 95 18.40 -0.65 -14.89
C ALA A 95 18.01 0.70 -14.25
N PHE A 96 17.30 1.54 -15.01
CA PHE A 96 16.68 2.76 -14.46
C PHE A 96 15.35 2.42 -13.81
N TYR A 97 14.58 1.49 -14.40
CA TYR A 97 13.39 0.89 -13.80
C TYR A 97 13.40 -0.63 -13.95
N SER A 98 12.85 -1.36 -12.99
CA SER A 98 12.57 -2.79 -13.14
C SER A 98 11.32 -3.21 -12.40
N SER A 99 10.52 -4.07 -13.02
CA SER A 99 9.32 -4.69 -12.46
C SER A 99 9.17 -6.08 -13.07
N ASN A 100 8.66 -7.04 -12.30
CA ASN A 100 8.35 -8.40 -12.78
C ASN A 100 9.48 -9.19 -13.48
N GLY A 101 10.74 -8.74 -13.37
CA GLY A 101 11.90 -9.38 -14.04
C GLY A 101 12.35 -8.63 -15.30
N ASP A 102 11.51 -7.75 -15.83
CA ASP A 102 11.85 -6.84 -16.91
C ASP A 102 12.70 -5.67 -16.39
N ARG A 103 13.62 -5.20 -17.24
CA ARG A 103 14.53 -4.10 -16.94
C ARG A 103 14.45 -3.08 -18.07
N TYR A 104 14.34 -1.81 -17.68
CA TYR A 104 14.24 -0.69 -18.59
C TYR A 104 15.37 0.29 -18.28
N SER A 105 16.21 0.57 -19.27
CA SER A 105 17.11 1.70 -19.23
C SER A 105 16.31 3.01 -19.34
N ARG A 106 16.93 4.13 -18.98
CA ARG A 106 16.33 5.46 -19.17
C ARG A 106 15.98 5.70 -20.63
N HIS A 107 16.88 5.34 -21.52
CA HIS A 107 16.71 5.52 -22.96
C HIS A 107 15.49 4.76 -23.49
N GLU A 108 15.34 3.49 -23.09
CA GLU A 108 14.17 2.69 -23.47
C GLU A 108 12.88 3.30 -22.91
N PHE A 109 12.89 3.75 -21.65
CA PHE A 109 11.72 4.39 -21.03
C PHE A 109 11.26 5.64 -21.80
N GLU A 110 12.20 6.50 -22.19
CA GLU A 110 11.94 7.70 -23.00
C GLU A 110 11.46 7.37 -24.43
N GLN A 111 12.04 6.34 -25.06
CA GLN A 111 11.62 5.85 -26.37
C GLN A 111 10.19 5.29 -26.34
N TYR A 112 9.85 4.54 -25.30
CA TYR A 112 8.49 4.04 -25.11
C TYR A 112 7.50 5.18 -24.93
N ILE A 113 7.81 6.21 -24.12
CA ILE A 113 6.94 7.39 -23.99
C ILE A 113 6.67 8.02 -25.36
N THR A 114 7.71 8.23 -26.17
CA THR A 114 7.56 8.86 -27.50
C THR A 114 6.69 8.02 -28.43
N THR A 115 6.88 6.69 -28.40
CA THR A 115 6.09 5.73 -29.18
C THR A 115 4.63 5.71 -28.73
N LEU A 116 4.39 5.72 -27.42
CA LEU A 116 3.05 5.73 -26.84
C LEU A 116 2.31 7.03 -27.16
N ILE A 117 2.97 8.19 -27.12
CA ILE A 117 2.35 9.47 -27.53
C ILE A 117 1.87 9.40 -28.99
N ALA A 118 2.70 8.86 -29.89
CA ALA A 118 2.32 8.67 -31.29
C ALA A 118 1.13 7.71 -31.45
N ALA A 119 1.12 6.60 -30.71
CA ALA A 119 0.02 5.63 -30.71
C ALA A 119 -1.28 6.21 -30.13
N ILE A 120 -1.21 6.98 -29.04
CA ILE A 120 -2.36 7.68 -28.42
C ILE A 120 -2.98 8.67 -29.42
N GLY A 121 -2.19 9.27 -30.31
CA GLY A 121 -2.67 10.12 -31.40
C GLY A 121 -3.55 9.39 -32.43
N GLN A 122 -3.43 8.07 -32.55
CA GLN A 122 -4.11 7.26 -33.57
C GLN A 122 -5.34 6.52 -33.05
N VAL A 123 -5.45 6.33 -31.73
CA VAL A 123 -6.59 5.66 -31.11
C VAL A 123 -7.73 6.63 -30.80
N LYS A 124 -8.96 6.12 -30.87
CA LYS A 124 -10.17 6.88 -30.53
C LYS A 124 -10.45 6.74 -29.04
N ILE A 125 -10.12 7.79 -28.28
CA ILE A 125 -10.41 7.90 -26.84
C ILE A 125 -11.13 9.21 -26.53
N ASN A 126 -11.89 9.25 -25.43
CA ASN A 126 -12.46 10.50 -24.94
C ASN A 126 -11.41 11.24 -24.11
N ARG A 127 -10.81 12.29 -24.68
CA ARG A 127 -9.77 13.10 -24.03
C ARG A 127 -10.31 14.04 -22.95
N HIS A 128 -11.63 14.27 -22.94
CA HIS A 128 -12.28 15.13 -21.95
C HIS A 128 -12.64 14.40 -20.66
N GLU A 129 -12.70 13.06 -20.72
CA GLU A 129 -12.92 12.19 -19.57
C GLU A 129 -11.59 11.61 -19.07
N PRO A 130 -11.55 11.17 -17.80
CA PRO A 130 -10.43 10.40 -17.29
C PRO A 130 -10.18 9.15 -18.16
N VAL A 131 -8.92 8.91 -18.52
CA VAL A 131 -8.48 7.75 -19.29
C VAL A 131 -7.82 6.76 -18.33
N ARG A 132 -8.50 5.64 -18.07
CA ARG A 132 -8.02 4.60 -17.15
C ARG A 132 -6.82 3.87 -17.72
N VAL A 133 -5.76 3.75 -16.92
CA VAL A 133 -4.59 2.93 -17.26
C VAL A 133 -4.89 1.48 -16.85
N ARG A 134 -4.91 0.56 -17.82
CA ARG A 134 -5.24 -0.87 -17.57
C ARG A 134 -4.07 -1.67 -17.00
N ASP A 135 -2.84 -1.17 -17.18
CA ASP A 135 -1.63 -1.88 -16.78
C ASP A 135 -1.52 -2.00 -15.26
N THR A 136 -1.30 -3.22 -14.79
CA THR A 136 -1.00 -3.51 -13.38
C THR A 136 0.49 -3.56 -13.09
N ASP A 137 1.33 -3.68 -14.14
CA ASP A 137 2.77 -3.54 -14.03
C ASP A 137 3.15 -2.08 -13.72
N PRO A 138 3.90 -1.80 -12.64
CA PRO A 138 4.24 -0.44 -12.25
C PRO A 138 4.94 0.39 -13.33
N VAL A 139 5.87 -0.22 -14.08
CA VAL A 139 6.66 0.51 -15.08
C VAL A 139 5.80 0.84 -16.29
N LYS A 140 5.03 -0.13 -16.79
CA LYS A 140 4.06 0.12 -17.88
C LYS A 140 3.01 1.15 -17.47
N MET A 141 2.53 1.09 -16.22
CA MET A 141 1.57 2.06 -15.67
C MET A 141 2.12 3.49 -15.71
N MET A 142 3.38 3.68 -15.31
CA MET A 142 4.03 5.00 -15.36
C MET A 142 4.30 5.46 -16.79
N LEU A 143 4.74 4.58 -17.69
CA LEU A 143 4.90 4.88 -19.12
C LEU A 143 3.59 5.41 -19.71
N MET A 144 2.49 4.71 -19.43
CA MET A 144 1.15 5.09 -19.86
C MET A 144 0.68 6.41 -19.26
N ALA A 145 0.86 6.60 -17.96
CA ALA A 145 0.46 7.83 -17.27
C ALA A 145 1.17 9.06 -17.87
N VAL A 146 2.48 8.97 -18.07
CA VAL A 146 3.27 10.05 -18.68
C VAL A 146 2.87 10.31 -20.12
N ALA A 147 2.74 9.26 -20.94
CA ALA A 147 2.35 9.41 -22.34
C ALA A 147 0.96 10.05 -22.48
N LEU A 148 0.01 9.71 -21.59
CA LEU A 148 -1.31 10.32 -21.53
C LEU A 148 -1.24 11.81 -21.14
N VAL A 149 -0.44 12.16 -20.13
CA VAL A 149 -0.21 13.56 -19.73
C VAL A 149 0.34 14.37 -20.89
N PHE A 150 1.39 13.89 -21.57
CA PHE A 150 1.96 14.59 -22.73
C PHE A 150 1.02 14.63 -23.94
N SER A 151 0.08 13.69 -24.02
CA SER A 151 -0.98 13.69 -25.03
C SER A 151 -2.18 14.59 -24.66
N GLY A 152 -2.11 15.36 -23.57
CA GLY A 152 -3.19 16.24 -23.11
C GLY A 152 -4.41 15.50 -22.57
N CYS A 153 -4.24 14.24 -22.16
CA CYS A 153 -5.29 13.42 -21.52
C CYS A 153 -5.16 13.47 -20.00
N LYS A 154 -6.20 13.01 -19.31
CA LYS A 154 -6.23 12.89 -17.85
C LYS A 154 -6.07 11.42 -17.44
N PRO A 155 -4.86 10.90 -17.18
CA PRO A 155 -4.71 9.52 -16.74
C PRO A 155 -5.43 9.27 -15.42
N LEU A 156 -6.06 8.10 -15.30
CA LEU A 156 -6.68 7.60 -14.08
C LEU A 156 -5.98 6.31 -13.65
N LEU A 157 -5.32 6.37 -12.50
CA LEU A 157 -4.66 5.23 -11.87
C LEU A 157 -5.61 4.58 -10.86
N SER A 158 -5.87 3.30 -11.05
CA SER A 158 -6.78 2.54 -10.22
C SER A 158 -6.39 1.07 -10.12
N ALA A 159 -6.74 0.46 -8.99
CA ALA A 159 -6.65 -0.97 -8.79
C ALA A 159 -7.75 -1.75 -9.54
N GLN A 160 -8.77 -1.08 -10.07
CA GLN A 160 -9.77 -1.67 -10.95
C GLN A 160 -9.37 -1.40 -12.41
N PRO A 161 -8.93 -2.43 -13.17
CA PRO A 161 -8.42 -2.23 -14.52
C PRO A 161 -9.54 -2.05 -15.58
N GLU A 162 -10.79 -2.34 -15.21
CA GLU A 162 -11.93 -2.30 -16.13
C GLU A 162 -12.56 -0.91 -16.23
N GLY A 163 -13.04 -0.56 -17.43
CA GLY A 163 -13.74 0.69 -17.71
C GLY A 163 -13.79 1.02 -19.21
N ASP A 164 -14.81 1.77 -19.62
CA ASP A 164 -15.09 2.04 -21.04
C ASP A 164 -14.05 2.97 -21.71
N ASN A 165 -13.46 3.91 -20.98
CA ASN A 165 -12.42 4.83 -21.47
C ASN A 165 -11.05 4.45 -20.89
N ALA A 166 -10.51 3.32 -21.33
CA ALA A 166 -9.28 2.75 -20.80
C ALA A 166 -8.27 2.43 -21.91
N LEU A 167 -6.97 2.49 -21.62
CA LEU A 167 -5.87 2.11 -22.52
C LEU A 167 -4.81 1.29 -21.78
N GLY A 168 -4.11 0.42 -22.51
CA GLY A 168 -2.99 -0.36 -21.97
C GLY A 168 -1.75 -0.27 -22.86
N PHE A 169 -0.59 -0.51 -22.25
CA PHE A 169 0.71 -0.45 -22.93
C PHE A 169 0.79 -1.42 -24.11
N ASP A 170 0.50 -2.72 -23.90
CA ASP A 170 0.65 -3.74 -24.95
C ASP A 170 -0.30 -3.51 -26.14
N GLU A 171 -1.51 -2.99 -25.88
CA GLU A 171 -2.47 -2.58 -26.92
C GLU A 171 -1.86 -1.47 -27.80
N LEU A 172 -1.35 -0.41 -27.18
CA LEU A 172 -0.79 0.72 -27.93
C LEU A 172 0.50 0.34 -28.67
N MET A 173 1.35 -0.47 -28.08
CA MET A 173 2.57 -0.94 -28.73
C MET A 173 2.29 -1.81 -29.96
N SER A 174 1.15 -2.51 -30.00
CA SER A 174 0.72 -3.30 -31.16
C SER A 174 0.28 -2.47 -32.37
N THR A 175 0.02 -1.17 -32.19
CA THR A 175 -0.39 -0.27 -33.29
C THR A 175 0.74 0.04 -34.28
N HIS A 176 1.98 -0.34 -33.97
CA HIS A 176 3.19 -0.08 -34.77
C HIS A 176 3.35 1.40 -35.16
N ALA A 177 2.88 2.32 -34.31
CA ALA A 177 3.08 3.74 -34.50
C ALA A 177 4.59 4.07 -34.54
N THR A 178 5.03 4.77 -35.59
CA THR A 178 6.42 5.20 -35.71
C THR A 178 6.58 6.53 -34.98
N ALA A 179 7.37 6.53 -33.91
CA ALA A 179 7.78 7.73 -33.21
C ALA A 179 8.63 8.63 -34.14
N PRO A 180 8.46 9.96 -34.09
CA PRO A 180 9.45 10.88 -34.64
C PRO A 180 10.83 10.60 -34.02
N SER A 181 11.91 10.69 -34.80
CA SER A 181 13.30 10.49 -34.33
C SER A 181 13.81 11.63 -33.42
N GLU A 182 12.93 12.44 -32.85
CA GLU A 182 13.32 13.51 -31.94
C GLU A 182 13.63 12.91 -30.56
N THR A 183 14.87 13.10 -30.14
CA THR A 183 15.31 12.77 -28.78
C THR A 183 14.80 13.85 -27.84
N LEU A 184 14.25 13.42 -26.70
CA LEU A 184 13.87 14.33 -25.63
C LEU A 184 15.14 15.08 -25.15
N SER A 185 15.15 16.41 -25.29
CA SER A 185 16.35 17.24 -25.12
C SER A 185 16.70 17.57 -23.66
N SER A 186 15.82 17.23 -22.70
CA SER A 186 16.00 17.41 -21.26
C SER A 186 15.50 16.20 -20.49
N ASN A 187 15.94 16.00 -19.24
CA ASN A 187 15.44 14.90 -18.41
C ASN A 187 13.91 14.93 -18.24
N LEU A 188 13.30 13.77 -18.00
CA LEU A 188 11.84 13.62 -17.96
C LEU A 188 11.18 14.48 -16.87
N TYR A 189 11.81 14.63 -15.70
CA TYR A 189 11.26 15.44 -14.61
C TYR A 189 11.11 16.91 -15.03
N ALA A 190 12.14 17.50 -15.65
CA ALA A 190 12.08 18.87 -16.16
C ALA A 190 11.08 19.06 -17.32
N GLN A 191 10.73 17.98 -18.03
CA GLN A 191 9.66 18.04 -19.02
C GLN A 191 8.29 18.06 -18.36
N LEU A 192 8.09 17.24 -17.32
CA LEU A 192 6.86 17.23 -16.53
C LEU A 192 6.59 18.60 -15.87
N GLU A 193 7.64 19.28 -15.39
CA GLU A 193 7.55 20.66 -14.88
C GLU A 193 7.06 21.67 -15.93
N ARG A 194 7.34 21.42 -17.23
CA ARG A 194 6.93 22.31 -18.32
C ARG A 194 5.53 22.00 -18.86
N VAL A 195 4.96 20.85 -18.51
CA VAL A 195 3.57 20.56 -18.86
C VAL A 195 2.69 21.61 -18.18
N GLN A 196 1.75 22.19 -18.94
CA GLN A 196 0.92 23.30 -18.47
C GLN A 196 0.28 23.02 -17.09
N ASN A 197 0.09 24.08 -16.29
CA ASN A 197 -0.44 24.04 -14.91
C ASN A 197 -1.78 23.29 -14.71
N ASN A 198 -2.46 22.86 -15.78
CA ASN A 198 -3.74 22.18 -15.74
C ASN A 198 -3.64 20.66 -15.96
N ALA A 199 -2.43 20.10 -16.10
CA ALA A 199 -2.29 18.65 -16.16
C ALA A 199 -2.68 18.02 -14.82
N VAL A 200 -3.53 16.99 -14.90
CA VAL A 200 -4.03 16.26 -13.73
C VAL A 200 -3.85 14.77 -13.90
N ILE A 201 -3.67 14.08 -12.78
CA ILE A 201 -3.69 12.62 -12.67
C ILE A 201 -4.77 12.25 -11.66
N GLY A 202 -5.68 11.36 -12.05
CA GLY A 202 -6.71 10.81 -11.19
C GLY A 202 -6.18 9.61 -10.40
N PHE A 203 -6.56 9.52 -9.13
CA PHE A 203 -6.35 8.35 -8.29
C PHE A 203 -7.68 7.88 -7.72
N GLU A 204 -7.94 6.58 -7.76
CA GLU A 204 -9.11 6.00 -7.05
C GLU A 204 -8.71 5.51 -5.66
N THR A 205 -9.42 6.02 -4.66
CA THR A 205 -9.34 5.51 -3.28
C THR A 205 -10.49 4.56 -3.03
N SER A 206 -10.32 3.55 -2.17
CA SER A 206 -11.36 2.54 -1.91
C SER A 206 -12.64 3.07 -1.24
N GLY A 207 -12.72 4.37 -0.93
CA GLY A 207 -13.85 5.00 -0.25
C GLY A 207 -14.07 4.46 1.18
N SER A 208 -14.73 5.24 2.04
CA SER A 208 -15.24 4.74 3.33
C SER A 208 -16.56 3.96 3.18
N THR A 209 -17.18 4.03 2.00
CA THR A 209 -18.47 3.41 1.66
C THR A 209 -18.34 2.20 0.75
N GLY A 210 -17.12 1.82 0.35
CA GLY A 210 -16.84 0.73 -0.60
C GLY A 210 -16.99 1.10 -2.08
N VAL A 211 -17.51 2.30 -2.38
CA VAL A 211 -17.51 2.85 -3.75
C VAL A 211 -16.21 3.65 -3.94
N PRO A 212 -15.39 3.32 -4.94
CA PRO A 212 -14.15 4.07 -5.18
C PRO A 212 -14.43 5.55 -5.45
N VAL A 213 -13.68 6.43 -4.77
CA VAL A 213 -13.74 7.88 -5.00
C VAL A 213 -12.54 8.28 -5.84
N GLN A 214 -12.81 8.88 -7.00
CA GLN A 214 -11.79 9.47 -7.84
C GLN A 214 -11.37 10.84 -7.29
N ILE A 215 -10.06 11.02 -7.11
CA ILE A 215 -9.43 12.27 -6.69
C ILE A 215 -8.52 12.74 -7.83
N GLU A 216 -8.78 13.92 -8.39
CA GLU A 216 -7.89 14.55 -9.37
C GLU A 216 -6.80 15.35 -8.66
N LYS A 217 -5.54 15.01 -8.92
CA LYS A 217 -4.35 15.71 -8.42
C LYS A 217 -3.69 16.47 -9.56
N SER A 218 -3.37 17.74 -9.35
CA SER A 218 -2.57 18.45 -10.34
C SER A 218 -1.15 17.89 -10.36
N LEU A 219 -0.55 17.80 -11.53
CA LEU A 219 0.84 17.36 -11.66
C LEU A 219 1.78 18.31 -10.89
N VAL A 220 1.55 19.62 -11.00
CA VAL A 220 2.30 20.65 -10.28
C VAL A 220 2.26 20.44 -8.77
N SER A 221 1.08 20.11 -8.22
CA SER A 221 0.91 19.82 -6.79
C SER A 221 1.78 18.66 -6.31
N MET A 222 1.83 17.57 -7.09
CA MET A 222 2.68 16.42 -6.77
C MET A 222 4.17 16.69 -6.97
N LEU A 223 4.55 17.52 -7.95
CA LEU A 223 5.94 17.95 -8.15
C LEU A 223 6.40 18.83 -6.99
N HIS A 224 5.58 19.79 -6.54
CA HIS A 224 5.87 20.60 -5.35
C HIS A 224 6.06 19.75 -4.10
N GLU A 225 5.28 18.67 -3.93
CA GLU A 225 5.47 17.74 -2.80
C GLU A 225 6.86 17.10 -2.85
N VAL A 226 7.31 16.65 -4.03
CA VAL A 226 8.67 16.13 -4.23
C VAL A 226 9.75 17.18 -3.98
N ASP A 227 9.51 18.43 -4.40
CA ASP A 227 10.43 19.55 -4.16
C ASP A 227 10.63 19.84 -2.68
N GLU A 228 9.54 19.80 -1.91
CA GLU A 228 9.58 20.01 -0.48
C GLU A 228 10.27 18.86 0.24
N LEU A 229 9.97 17.60 -0.13
CA LEU A 229 10.63 16.42 0.42
C LEU A 229 12.15 16.43 0.17
N THR A 230 12.59 16.81 -1.03
CA THR A 230 14.01 16.93 -1.38
C THR A 230 14.71 18.14 -0.75
N THR A 231 13.95 19.08 -0.18
CA THR A 231 14.47 20.17 0.65
C THR A 231 14.60 19.76 2.12
N LEU A 232 13.67 18.93 2.60
CA LEU A 232 13.64 18.45 3.99
C LEU A 232 14.68 17.37 4.28
N PHE A 233 14.97 16.50 3.31
CA PHE A 233 15.84 15.35 3.48
C PHE A 233 17.00 15.37 2.47
N ASP A 234 18.19 14.97 2.91
CA ASP A 234 19.36 14.91 2.04
C ASP A 234 19.45 13.56 1.31
N PHE A 235 18.85 13.53 0.13
CA PHE A 235 18.81 12.35 -0.74
C PHE A 235 19.96 12.29 -1.75
N LYS A 236 20.97 13.17 -1.67
CA LYS A 236 22.04 13.25 -2.69
C LYS A 236 22.85 11.97 -2.89
N ALA A 237 23.01 11.19 -1.83
CA ALA A 237 23.76 9.95 -1.89
C ALA A 237 22.94 8.77 -2.41
N LEU A 238 21.60 8.87 -2.46
CA LEU A 238 20.75 7.78 -2.90
C LEU A 238 21.08 7.36 -4.34
N ASP A 239 21.06 6.06 -4.58
CA ASP A 239 21.29 5.49 -5.91
C ASP A 239 20.19 4.50 -6.34
N LEU A 240 19.34 4.07 -5.41
CA LEU A 240 18.23 3.15 -5.68
C LEU A 240 17.01 3.38 -4.77
N VAL A 241 15.83 3.32 -5.36
CA VAL A 241 14.56 3.09 -4.65
C VAL A 241 14.14 1.63 -4.79
N ASP A 242 13.99 0.95 -3.65
CA ASP A 242 13.42 -0.39 -3.52
C ASP A 242 11.94 -0.26 -3.09
N ALA A 243 11.04 -0.34 -4.07
CA ALA A 243 9.64 0.03 -3.92
C ALA A 243 8.74 -1.18 -3.65
N TYR A 244 8.15 -1.22 -2.46
CA TYR A 244 7.16 -2.23 -2.05
C TYR A 244 5.72 -1.77 -2.24
N VAL A 245 5.53 -0.57 -2.77
CA VAL A 245 4.23 0.06 -2.96
C VAL A 245 4.05 0.41 -4.42
N SER A 246 2.95 -0.05 -4.99
CA SER A 246 2.58 0.23 -6.38
C SER A 246 2.32 1.73 -6.59
N PRO A 247 2.74 2.30 -7.74
CA PRO A 247 2.46 3.69 -8.11
C PRO A 247 0.98 3.94 -8.45
N VAL A 248 0.13 2.90 -8.41
CA VAL A 248 -1.33 3.06 -8.45
C VAL A 248 -1.85 3.88 -7.27
N HIS A 249 -1.13 3.86 -6.14
CA HIS A 249 -1.40 4.71 -4.99
C HIS A 249 -0.56 5.97 -5.09
N MET A 250 -1.14 7.14 -4.81
CA MET A 250 -0.44 8.43 -4.87
C MET A 250 0.87 8.45 -4.07
N TYR A 251 0.89 7.83 -2.87
CA TYR A 251 2.12 7.68 -2.09
C TYR A 251 3.21 6.91 -2.85
N GLY A 252 2.88 5.77 -3.47
CA GLY A 252 3.80 5.05 -4.34
C GLY A 252 4.24 5.93 -5.52
N PHE A 253 3.29 6.58 -6.20
CA PHE A 253 3.59 7.46 -7.34
C PHE A 253 4.59 8.57 -6.99
N ILE A 254 4.46 9.19 -5.83
CA ILE A 254 5.38 10.24 -5.38
C ILE A 254 6.76 9.65 -5.05
N TRP A 255 6.82 8.63 -4.21
CA TRP A 255 8.08 8.15 -3.62
C TRP A 255 8.86 7.17 -4.50
N SER A 256 8.19 6.37 -5.35
CA SER A 256 8.83 5.41 -6.25
C SER A 256 8.85 5.83 -7.71
N PHE A 257 8.20 6.94 -8.08
CA PHE A 257 8.28 7.47 -9.44
C PHE A 257 8.75 8.92 -9.54
N LEU A 258 8.00 9.90 -9.02
CA LEU A 258 8.36 11.31 -9.21
C LEU A 258 9.66 11.68 -8.48
N LEU A 259 9.84 11.21 -7.25
CA LEU A 259 11.07 11.42 -6.48
C LEU A 259 12.32 10.84 -7.18
N PRO A 260 12.35 9.55 -7.58
CA PRO A 260 13.51 9.01 -8.28
C PRO A 260 13.73 9.63 -9.67
N LEU A 261 12.69 10.08 -10.37
CA LEU A 261 12.86 10.88 -11.58
C LEU A 261 13.58 12.19 -11.31
N LYS A 262 13.25 12.88 -10.21
CA LYS A 262 13.93 14.13 -9.81
C LYS A 262 15.40 13.88 -9.45
N LEU A 263 15.64 12.83 -8.68
CA LEU A 263 16.97 12.46 -8.19
C LEU A 263 17.84 11.79 -9.26
N ASP A 264 17.24 11.40 -10.37
CA ASP A 264 17.91 10.72 -11.48
C ASP A 264 18.44 9.31 -11.14
N ILE A 265 17.74 8.60 -10.24
CA ILE A 265 18.17 7.31 -9.67
C ILE A 265 17.30 6.13 -10.13
N ALA A 266 17.80 4.91 -9.91
CA ALA A 266 17.12 3.69 -10.31
C ALA A 266 15.95 3.33 -9.38
N VAL A 267 14.99 2.55 -9.88
CA VAL A 267 13.87 1.99 -9.10
C VAL A 267 13.68 0.51 -9.39
N VAL A 268 13.51 -0.26 -8.32
CA VAL A 268 13.09 -1.67 -8.37
C VAL A 268 11.72 -1.79 -7.73
N TYR A 269 10.74 -2.23 -8.51
CA TYR A 269 9.43 -2.56 -8.00
C TYR A 269 9.38 -4.01 -7.55
N GLN A 270 9.00 -4.19 -6.29
CA GLN A 270 8.73 -5.49 -5.70
C GLN A 270 7.30 -5.90 -6.03
N SER A 271 7.07 -7.20 -6.12
CA SER A 271 5.71 -7.72 -6.29
C SER A 271 5.02 -7.79 -4.94
N ASN A 272 3.70 -7.60 -4.94
CA ASN A 272 2.85 -7.81 -3.77
C ASN A 272 2.89 -9.25 -3.24
N THR A 273 3.47 -10.19 -3.99
CA THR A 273 3.53 -11.60 -3.64
C THR A 273 4.96 -12.12 -3.53
N LEU A 274 5.95 -11.36 -4.01
CA LEU A 274 7.35 -11.76 -4.07
C LEU A 274 8.27 -10.58 -3.78
N SER A 275 8.94 -10.62 -2.62
CA SER A 275 10.02 -9.69 -2.26
C SER A 275 11.36 -10.28 -2.71
N ARG A 276 12.18 -9.49 -3.40
CA ARG A 276 13.51 -9.89 -3.87
C ARG A 276 14.57 -9.04 -3.19
N PRO A 277 15.77 -9.58 -2.91
CA PRO A 277 16.89 -8.76 -2.43
C PRO A 277 17.20 -7.63 -3.40
N ALA A 278 17.55 -6.46 -2.87
CA ALA A 278 17.99 -5.35 -3.71
C ALA A 278 19.22 -5.75 -4.54
N PRO A 279 19.29 -5.34 -5.83
CA PRO A 279 20.41 -5.70 -6.72
C PRO A 279 21.77 -5.30 -6.13
N SER A 280 22.80 -6.08 -6.43
CA SER A 280 24.20 -5.70 -6.15
C SER A 280 24.61 -4.50 -6.99
N GLY A 281 25.50 -3.66 -6.46
CA GLY A 281 26.03 -2.48 -7.16
C GLY A 281 25.36 -1.16 -6.79
N TYR A 282 24.33 -1.21 -5.93
CA TYR A 282 23.72 -0.05 -5.28
C TYR A 282 24.05 -0.08 -3.79
N GLU A 283 24.50 1.04 -3.24
CA GLU A 283 25.03 1.14 -1.87
C GLU A 283 24.23 2.12 -1.00
N ALA A 284 23.36 2.94 -1.58
CA ALA A 284 22.57 3.93 -0.87
C ALA A 284 21.09 3.80 -1.26
N ILE A 285 20.44 2.84 -0.61
CA ILE A 285 19.12 2.36 -0.99
C ILE A 285 18.05 2.99 -0.08
N MET A 286 16.93 3.39 -0.69
CA MET A 286 15.69 3.75 0.00
C MET A 286 14.66 2.64 -0.15
N ALA A 287 14.16 2.08 0.95
CA ALA A 287 12.98 1.23 0.93
C ALA A 287 11.72 2.09 1.06
N VAL A 288 10.81 2.00 0.09
CA VAL A 288 9.48 2.66 0.14
C VAL A 288 8.44 1.62 0.49
N SER A 289 7.84 1.72 1.69
CA SER A 289 6.99 0.68 2.26
C SER A 289 5.75 1.22 2.97
N VAL A 290 4.95 0.30 3.51
CA VAL A 290 3.83 0.56 4.41
C VAL A 290 3.99 -0.26 5.69
N PRO A 291 3.40 0.16 6.84
CA PRO A 291 3.59 -0.52 8.12
C PRO A 291 3.30 -2.02 8.12
N ALA A 292 2.34 -2.47 7.30
CA ALA A 292 1.96 -3.88 7.20
C ALA A 292 3.08 -4.78 6.66
N LEU A 293 4.03 -4.22 5.90
CA LEU A 293 5.12 -5.00 5.29
C LEU A 293 6.39 -5.03 6.15
N TRP A 294 6.39 -4.34 7.29
CA TRP A 294 7.59 -4.16 8.11
C TRP A 294 8.25 -5.48 8.52
N GLN A 295 7.46 -6.48 8.95
CA GLN A 295 8.01 -7.78 9.36
C GLN A 295 8.67 -8.50 8.18
N SER A 296 8.10 -8.37 6.98
CA SER A 296 8.63 -9.00 5.77
C SER A 296 9.93 -8.35 5.28
N ILE A 297 10.11 -7.04 5.47
CA ILE A 297 11.27 -6.30 4.95
C ILE A 297 12.41 -6.13 5.97
N SER A 298 12.09 -6.01 7.26
CA SER A 298 13.05 -5.56 8.29
C SER A 298 14.26 -6.48 8.42
N GLY A 299 14.08 -7.79 8.26
CA GLY A 299 15.16 -8.77 8.26
C GLY A 299 16.15 -8.61 7.08
N GLY A 300 15.69 -8.06 5.96
CA GLY A 300 16.46 -7.88 4.72
C GLY A 300 17.19 -6.54 4.60
N LEU A 301 16.95 -5.59 5.52
CA LEU A 301 17.57 -4.25 5.49
C LEU A 301 19.07 -4.32 5.83
N SER A 302 19.90 -4.54 4.82
CA SER A 302 21.38 -4.53 4.94
C SER A 302 21.95 -3.13 5.17
N ASP A 303 23.26 -3.02 5.39
CA ASP A 303 23.95 -1.74 5.62
C ASP A 303 23.92 -0.77 4.43
N ARG A 304 23.50 -1.26 3.26
CA ARG A 304 23.27 -0.47 2.05
C ARG A 304 21.98 0.35 2.09
N TYR A 305 21.06 0.05 3.02
CA TYR A 305 19.83 0.82 3.16
C TYR A 305 20.10 2.06 4.02
N HIS A 306 19.95 3.23 3.42
CA HIS A 306 20.10 4.52 4.10
C HIS A 306 18.76 5.10 4.52
N TYR A 307 17.67 4.74 3.85
CA TYR A 307 16.34 5.24 4.17
C TYR A 307 15.30 4.11 4.17
N VAL A 308 14.36 4.19 5.10
CA VAL A 308 13.07 3.50 5.04
C VAL A 308 11.99 4.56 5.16
N VAL A 309 11.12 4.63 4.15
CA VAL A 309 9.96 5.52 4.16
C VAL A 309 8.71 4.70 4.36
N ASN A 310 7.88 5.12 5.31
CA ASN A 310 6.58 4.55 5.58
C ASN A 310 5.49 5.61 5.44
N SER A 311 4.36 5.19 4.88
CA SER A 311 3.12 5.93 4.94
C SER A 311 1.95 4.95 4.84
N GLY A 312 0.73 5.46 4.68
CA GLY A 312 -0.43 4.60 4.48
C GLY A 312 -0.88 3.89 5.75
N GLY A 313 -0.46 4.31 6.93
CA GLY A 313 -0.98 3.84 8.23
C GLY A 313 -0.07 4.25 9.39
N LYS A 314 -0.55 4.12 10.63
CA LYS A 314 0.28 4.38 11.81
C LYS A 314 1.36 3.31 11.92
N PHE A 315 2.63 3.73 12.04
CA PHE A 315 3.73 2.77 12.13
C PHE A 315 3.67 1.94 13.42
N GLY A 316 3.16 2.43 14.55
CA GLY A 316 2.94 1.63 15.77
C GLY A 316 4.21 1.40 16.62
N GLN A 317 4.03 1.34 17.95
CA GLN A 317 5.11 1.47 18.94
C GLN A 317 6.13 0.33 18.84
N GLN A 318 5.63 -0.88 18.63
CA GLN A 318 6.46 -2.07 18.49
C GLN A 318 7.41 -1.95 17.28
N ARG A 319 6.89 -1.59 16.10
CA ARG A 319 7.70 -1.46 14.88
C ARG A 319 8.70 -0.31 15.02
N ASP A 320 8.30 0.77 15.68
CA ASP A 320 9.20 1.90 15.99
C ASP A 320 10.37 1.48 16.89
N THR A 321 10.08 0.68 17.93
CA THR A 321 11.11 0.10 18.83
C THR A 321 12.03 -0.89 18.10
N GLN A 322 11.47 -1.71 17.20
CA GLN A 322 12.24 -2.62 16.35
C GLN A 322 13.16 -1.85 15.40
N PHE A 323 12.66 -0.78 14.78
CA PHE A 323 13.45 0.11 13.92
C PHE A 323 14.60 0.74 14.69
N ALA A 324 14.35 1.32 15.87
CA ALA A 324 15.37 1.90 16.73
C ALA A 324 16.47 0.88 17.09
N SER A 325 16.06 -0.35 17.42
CA SER A 325 16.98 -1.45 17.76
C SER A 325 17.83 -1.89 16.56
N LEU A 326 17.25 -1.95 15.35
CA LEU A 326 17.99 -2.25 14.13
C LEU A 326 19.04 -1.19 13.84
N ASN A 327 18.66 0.09 13.93
CA ASN A 327 19.56 1.20 13.68
C ASN A 327 20.74 1.24 14.68
N ALA A 328 20.46 1.02 15.96
CA ALA A 328 21.50 1.00 17.01
C ALA A 328 22.49 -0.17 16.85
N ASN A 329 22.00 -1.35 16.45
CA ASN A 329 22.81 -2.56 16.40
C ASN A 329 23.66 -2.73 15.14
N ARG A 330 23.25 -2.15 14.00
CA ARG A 330 23.90 -2.42 12.71
C ARG A 330 24.96 -1.39 12.27
N LYS A 331 25.27 -0.35 13.08
CA LYS A 331 26.11 0.79 12.64
C LYS A 331 25.66 1.39 11.28
N THR A 332 24.38 1.24 10.95
CA THR A 332 23.84 1.70 9.67
C THR A 332 23.52 3.18 9.75
N GLN A 333 23.74 3.92 8.66
CA GLN A 333 23.24 5.29 8.53
C GLN A 333 21.74 5.28 8.17
N LEU A 334 20.97 4.40 8.80
CA LEU A 334 19.59 4.14 8.43
C LEU A 334 18.67 5.18 9.07
N GLN A 335 18.00 5.96 8.22
CA GLN A 335 16.99 6.93 8.63
C GLN A 335 15.59 6.43 8.30
N GLY A 336 14.69 6.54 9.27
CA GLY A 336 13.31 6.15 9.10
C GLY A 336 12.42 7.37 8.99
N ILE A 337 11.66 7.50 7.91
CA ILE A 337 10.74 8.62 7.69
C ILE A 337 9.32 8.06 7.69
N ASP A 338 8.50 8.48 8.64
CA ASP A 338 7.07 8.13 8.71
C ASP A 338 6.23 9.36 8.35
N VAL A 339 5.49 9.26 7.25
CA VAL A 339 4.78 10.37 6.61
C VAL A 339 3.28 10.23 6.84
N LEU A 340 2.71 11.23 7.50
CA LEU A 340 1.27 11.41 7.66
C LEU A 340 0.70 12.11 6.43
N GLY A 341 -0.29 11.49 5.79
CA GLY A 341 -0.99 12.06 4.66
C GLY A 341 -2.05 11.13 4.07
N SER A 342 -2.70 11.60 3.01
CA SER A 342 -3.66 10.84 2.23
C SER A 342 -3.64 11.27 0.77
N THR A 343 -4.40 10.59 -0.09
CA THR A 343 -4.56 11.00 -1.48
C THR A 343 -5.23 12.37 -1.60
N GLU A 344 -6.16 12.68 -0.69
CA GLU A 344 -6.85 13.97 -0.60
C GLU A 344 -5.89 15.09 -0.20
N THR A 345 -5.03 14.88 0.80
CA THR A 345 -4.25 15.97 1.40
C THR A 345 -2.83 16.11 0.87
N GLY A 346 -2.29 15.09 0.20
CA GLY A 346 -0.84 14.95 0.09
C GLY A 346 -0.18 14.70 1.45
N ALA A 347 1.15 14.79 1.51
CA ALA A 347 1.88 14.78 2.77
C ALA A 347 1.53 16.00 3.64
N ILE A 348 1.10 15.73 4.88
CA ILE A 348 0.75 16.76 5.86
C ILE A 348 1.95 17.04 6.77
N ALA A 349 2.52 15.96 7.30
CA ALA A 349 3.54 16.00 8.33
C ALA A 349 4.42 14.74 8.28
N TYR A 350 5.58 14.79 8.90
CA TYR A 350 6.48 13.64 9.02
C TYR A 350 7.06 13.52 10.43
N ARG A 351 7.56 12.34 10.76
CA ARG A 351 8.40 12.10 11.96
C ARG A 351 9.55 11.17 11.60
N MET A 352 10.60 11.20 12.42
CA MET A 352 11.73 10.29 12.31
C MET A 352 11.48 9.03 13.16
N MET A 353 11.38 7.87 12.52
CA MET A 353 11.11 6.60 13.20
C MET A 353 12.22 6.24 14.19
N GLY A 354 11.85 5.70 15.35
CA GLY A 354 12.79 5.32 16.40
C GLY A 354 13.50 6.49 17.09
N LEU A 355 13.18 7.73 16.74
CA LEU A 355 13.76 8.95 17.31
C LEU A 355 12.68 9.87 17.90
N ASP A 356 11.65 10.18 17.11
CA ASP A 356 10.54 11.04 17.52
C ASP A 356 9.44 10.25 18.23
N ASP A 357 8.66 10.93 19.08
CA ASP A 357 7.44 10.37 19.67
C ASP A 357 6.46 9.90 18.57
N ILE A 358 5.87 8.73 18.78
CA ILE A 358 5.11 8.04 17.72
C ILE A 358 3.85 8.77 17.26
N GLN A 359 3.31 9.65 18.10
CA GLN A 359 2.12 10.44 17.78
C GLN A 359 2.49 11.84 17.31
N THR A 360 3.74 12.25 17.46
CA THR A 360 4.18 13.62 17.23
C THR A 360 4.85 13.73 15.86
N TYR A 361 4.26 14.55 14.99
CA TYR A 361 4.74 14.81 13.64
C TYR A 361 5.09 16.28 13.50
N ARG A 362 6.06 16.60 12.65
CA ARG A 362 6.37 17.96 12.20
C ARG A 362 5.68 18.21 10.87
N LEU A 363 4.94 19.33 10.78
CA LEU A 363 4.29 19.75 9.55
C LEU A 363 5.31 19.96 8.43
N LEU A 364 4.89 19.62 7.21
CA LEU A 364 5.62 20.05 6.01
C LEU A 364 5.57 21.59 5.93
N PRO A 365 6.68 22.27 5.59
CA PRO A 365 6.79 23.73 5.47
C PRO A 365 5.60 24.46 4.82
N THR A 366 5.01 23.95 3.74
CA THR A 366 3.88 24.61 3.04
C THR A 366 2.52 24.32 3.67
N VAL A 367 2.43 23.30 4.53
CA VAL A 367 1.18 22.88 5.16
C VAL A 367 0.84 23.80 6.32
N LYS A 368 -0.36 24.39 6.27
CA LYS A 368 -0.91 25.23 7.32
C LYS A 368 -2.23 24.67 7.81
N LEU A 369 -2.44 24.77 9.13
CA LEU A 369 -3.65 24.32 9.79
C LEU A 369 -4.30 25.49 10.50
N MET A 370 -5.56 25.76 10.16
CA MET A 370 -6.36 26.81 10.77
C MET A 370 -7.47 26.18 11.62
N PRO A 371 -7.69 26.64 12.86
CA PRO A 371 -8.74 26.11 13.71
C PRO A 371 -10.13 26.44 13.14
N ASN A 372 -11.05 25.49 13.25
CA ASN A 372 -12.46 25.62 12.88
C ASN A 372 -13.33 24.87 13.90
N GLY A 373 -13.61 25.49 15.04
CA GLY A 373 -14.29 24.84 16.17
C GLY A 373 -13.40 23.77 16.83
N GLU A 374 -13.91 22.54 16.95
CA GLU A 374 -13.12 21.37 17.39
C GLU A 374 -12.30 20.75 16.24
N GLU A 375 -12.36 21.33 15.05
CA GLU A 375 -11.75 20.81 13.83
C GLU A 375 -10.64 21.72 13.29
N HIS A 376 -9.98 21.27 12.22
CA HIS A 376 -8.97 22.05 11.50
C HIS A 376 -9.27 22.06 10.01
N ILE A 377 -9.04 23.21 9.39
CA ILE A 377 -8.96 23.38 7.94
C ILE A 377 -7.49 23.32 7.54
N ILE A 378 -7.16 22.47 6.57
CA ILE A 378 -5.83 22.37 5.98
C ILE A 378 -5.73 23.28 4.75
N TYR A 379 -4.61 23.99 4.64
CA TYR A 379 -4.16 24.71 3.45
C TYR A 379 -2.81 24.12 3.04
N SER A 380 -2.68 23.75 1.77
CA SER A 380 -1.43 23.22 1.22
C SER A 380 -1.46 23.29 -0.30
N ASP A 381 -0.28 23.39 -0.91
CA ASP A 381 -0.11 23.24 -2.36
C ASP A 381 -0.36 21.79 -2.81
N PHE A 382 -0.47 20.86 -1.86
CA PHE A 382 -0.68 19.44 -2.08
C PHE A 382 -2.16 19.03 -2.08
N LEU A 383 -3.11 19.97 -2.12
CA LEU A 383 -4.54 19.64 -2.15
C LEU A 383 -5.03 19.23 -3.55
N PRO A 384 -6.23 18.66 -3.70
CA PRO A 384 -6.74 18.22 -5.00
C PRO A 384 -6.87 19.39 -5.98
N TYR A 385 -6.92 19.08 -7.28
CA TYR A 385 -6.98 20.11 -8.32
C TYR A 385 -8.17 21.06 -8.09
N GLY A 386 -7.89 22.36 -8.04
CA GLY A 386 -8.88 23.41 -7.81
C GLY A 386 -9.34 23.57 -6.36
N ILE A 387 -8.72 22.88 -5.40
CA ILE A 387 -9.05 22.97 -3.97
C ILE A 387 -7.95 23.74 -3.23
N GLU A 388 -8.30 24.90 -2.68
CA GLU A 388 -7.36 25.74 -1.91
C GLU A 388 -7.29 25.36 -0.42
N SER A 389 -8.38 24.81 0.11
CA SER A 389 -8.47 24.37 1.51
C SER A 389 -9.53 23.30 1.69
N ALA A 390 -9.35 22.47 2.71
CA ALA A 390 -10.27 21.36 3.00
C ALA A 390 -10.38 21.12 4.51
N PRO A 391 -11.51 20.58 5.01
CA PRO A 391 -11.57 20.05 6.36
C PRO A 391 -10.64 18.84 6.50
N LEU A 392 -9.96 18.73 7.63
CA LEU A 392 -9.10 17.59 7.93
C LEU A 392 -9.93 16.43 8.52
N ASP A 393 -9.76 15.23 7.99
CA ASP A 393 -10.40 14.01 8.52
C ASP A 393 -9.67 13.40 9.72
N ASP A 394 -8.45 13.87 9.98
CA ASP A 394 -7.64 13.47 11.12
C ASP A 394 -7.88 14.41 12.32
N LYS A 395 -8.02 13.83 13.51
CA LYS A 395 -8.03 14.56 14.78
C LYS A 395 -6.59 14.85 15.13
N ILE A 396 -6.28 16.13 15.34
CA ILE A 396 -4.94 16.58 15.66
C ILE A 396 -4.98 17.62 16.78
N GLU A 397 -3.90 17.64 17.55
CA GLU A 397 -3.58 18.71 18.49
C GLU A 397 -2.38 19.46 17.94
N VAL A 398 -2.50 20.76 17.72
CA VAL A 398 -1.38 21.60 17.27
C VAL A 398 -0.46 21.88 18.45
N LEU A 399 0.83 21.62 18.26
CA LEU A 399 1.91 21.83 19.23
C LEU A 399 2.81 23.00 18.78
N PRO A 400 3.64 23.56 19.68
CA PRO A 400 4.66 24.54 19.29
C PRO A 400 5.63 24.00 18.21
N ASN A 401 6.37 24.89 17.55
CA ASN A 401 7.40 24.55 16.57
C ASN A 401 6.90 23.78 15.33
N ASN A 402 5.71 24.11 14.83
CA ASN A 402 5.07 23.45 13.69
C ASN A 402 4.96 21.93 13.86
N GLN A 403 4.71 21.49 15.09
CA GLN A 403 4.43 20.08 15.38
C GLN A 403 2.94 19.87 15.60
N ILE A 404 2.51 18.64 15.39
CA ILE A 404 1.15 18.18 15.66
C ILE A 404 1.21 16.83 16.39
N ARG A 405 0.25 16.57 17.25
CA ARG A 405 -0.03 15.24 17.78
C ARG A 405 -1.21 14.64 17.03
N HIS A 406 -1.03 13.48 16.41
CA HIS A 406 -2.08 12.74 15.71
C HIS A 406 -2.90 11.92 16.70
N LEU A 407 -4.20 12.21 16.79
CA LEU A 407 -5.15 11.62 17.74
C LEU A 407 -6.10 10.60 17.08
N GLY A 408 -5.78 10.16 15.86
CA GLY A 408 -6.60 9.23 15.07
C GLY A 408 -7.53 9.92 14.07
N ARG A 409 -8.41 9.16 13.40
CA ARG A 409 -9.36 9.69 12.39
C ARG A 409 -10.72 10.04 12.99
N LYS A 410 -11.43 10.98 12.34
CA LYS A 410 -12.81 11.38 12.65
C LYS A 410 -13.85 10.37 12.16
N ASP A 411 -13.60 9.77 11.00
CA ASP A 411 -14.57 8.99 10.22
C ASP A 411 -14.76 7.53 10.71
N ASN A 412 -14.18 7.16 11.86
CA ASN A 412 -14.14 5.77 12.35
C ASN A 412 -13.64 4.78 11.27
N VAL A 413 -12.82 5.25 10.31
CA VAL A 413 -12.15 4.40 9.34
C VAL A 413 -10.91 3.82 9.99
N PHE A 414 -10.80 2.51 9.94
CA PHE A 414 -9.66 1.76 10.43
C PHE A 414 -8.93 1.11 9.26
N LYS A 415 -7.65 0.81 9.46
CA LYS A 415 -6.87 0.02 8.52
C LYS A 415 -6.78 -1.39 9.04
N PHE A 416 -7.33 -2.33 8.28
CA PHE A 416 -7.24 -3.76 8.55
C PHE A 416 -6.57 -4.42 7.37
N LYS A 417 -5.52 -5.19 7.60
CA LYS A 417 -4.77 -5.85 6.52
C LYS A 417 -4.34 -4.87 5.40
N GLY A 418 -3.95 -3.64 5.76
CA GLY A 418 -3.51 -2.61 4.80
C GLY A 418 -4.62 -1.94 3.96
N LYS A 419 -5.87 -2.41 4.03
CA LYS A 419 -7.03 -1.78 3.37
C LYS A 419 -7.79 -0.89 4.35
N ARG A 420 -8.39 0.18 3.84
CA ARG A 420 -9.25 1.09 4.62
C ARG A 420 -10.67 0.52 4.67
N TYR A 421 -11.20 0.38 5.88
CA TYR A 421 -12.57 -0.02 6.12
C TYR A 421 -13.26 0.95 7.06
N SER A 422 -14.55 1.18 6.85
CA SER A 422 -15.37 2.00 7.72
C SER A 422 -16.01 1.13 8.80
N LEU A 423 -15.76 1.46 10.08
CA LEU A 423 -16.51 0.83 11.18
C LEU A 423 -18.01 1.04 11.01
N LYS A 424 -18.42 2.19 10.46
CA LYS A 424 -19.82 2.50 10.18
C LYS A 424 -20.43 1.57 9.12
N ALA A 425 -19.71 1.28 8.04
CA ALA A 425 -20.20 0.35 7.00
C ALA A 425 -20.42 -1.06 7.56
N ILE A 426 -19.52 -1.50 8.46
CA ILE A 426 -19.64 -2.77 9.17
C ILE A 426 -20.82 -2.73 10.15
N GLU A 427 -20.97 -1.64 10.90
CA GLU A 427 -22.10 -1.42 11.81
C GLU A 427 -23.46 -1.44 11.07
N GLU A 428 -23.55 -0.83 9.90
CA GLU A 428 -24.75 -0.81 9.05
C GLU A 428 -25.12 -2.22 8.56
N LYS A 429 -24.13 -3.02 8.09
CA LYS A 429 -24.35 -4.39 7.66
C LYS A 429 -24.80 -5.30 8.81
N LEU A 430 -24.17 -5.17 9.98
CA LEU A 430 -24.60 -5.89 11.18
C LEU A 430 -26.01 -5.44 11.63
N SER A 431 -26.35 -4.16 11.47
CA SER A 431 -27.68 -3.65 11.85
C SER A 431 -28.80 -4.22 10.99
N GLN A 432 -28.50 -4.58 9.74
CA GLN A 432 -29.45 -5.30 8.88
C GLN A 432 -29.66 -6.74 9.36
N LEU A 433 -28.58 -7.41 9.77
CA LEU A 433 -28.62 -8.79 10.26
C LEU A 433 -29.29 -8.91 11.64
N PHE A 434 -29.00 -7.97 12.54
CA PHE A 434 -29.53 -7.91 13.91
C PHE A 434 -30.60 -6.82 14.05
N ALA A 435 -31.51 -6.75 13.09
CA ALA A 435 -32.54 -5.71 13.05
C ALA A 435 -33.35 -5.68 14.36
N GLY A 436 -33.43 -4.49 14.97
CA GLY A 436 -34.14 -4.29 16.24
C GLY A 436 -33.29 -4.48 17.50
N HIS A 437 -32.01 -4.79 17.37
CA HIS A 437 -31.08 -4.94 18.49
C HIS A 437 -30.02 -3.84 18.50
N ALA A 438 -29.62 -3.42 19.69
CA ALA A 438 -28.54 -2.45 19.83
C ALA A 438 -27.19 -3.14 19.61
N LEU A 439 -26.30 -2.50 18.86
CA LEU A 439 -24.96 -3.03 18.59
C LEU A 439 -23.91 -1.91 18.52
N ARG A 440 -22.64 -2.27 18.72
CA ARG A 440 -21.49 -1.39 18.53
C ARG A 440 -20.30 -2.16 17.95
N VAL A 441 -19.58 -1.53 17.04
CA VAL A 441 -18.38 -2.10 16.40
C VAL A 441 -17.15 -1.29 16.79
N TYR A 442 -16.07 -1.99 17.13
CA TYR A 442 -14.78 -1.40 17.45
C TYR A 442 -13.68 -2.11 16.69
N PHE A 443 -12.68 -1.33 16.27
CA PHE A 443 -11.39 -1.88 15.92
C PHE A 443 -10.42 -1.65 17.09
N ILE A 444 -9.98 -2.73 17.70
CA ILE A 444 -9.00 -2.70 18.78
C ILE A 444 -7.64 -2.85 18.13
N GLU A 445 -6.90 -1.75 18.01
CA GLU A 445 -5.52 -1.81 17.53
C GLU A 445 -4.71 -2.76 18.43
N GLN A 446 -4.06 -3.74 17.82
CA GLN A 446 -3.20 -4.71 18.51
C GLN A 446 -1.83 -4.61 17.87
N GLU A 447 -0.85 -4.16 18.66
CA GLU A 447 0.47 -3.78 18.15
C GLU A 447 1.22 -4.95 17.50
N ASN A 448 0.93 -6.20 17.89
CA ASN A 448 1.58 -7.41 17.39
C ASN A 448 0.75 -8.16 16.33
N ASN A 449 -0.38 -7.63 15.89
CA ASN A 449 -1.25 -8.32 14.95
C ASN A 449 -0.92 -7.88 13.51
N VAL A 450 -0.61 -8.83 12.63
CA VAL A 450 -0.33 -8.58 11.20
C VAL A 450 -1.49 -7.83 10.51
N ARG A 451 -2.71 -8.00 11.03
CA ARG A 451 -3.94 -7.34 10.54
C ARG A 451 -4.10 -5.90 11.04
N GLY A 452 -3.25 -5.42 11.95
CA GLY A 452 -3.29 -4.10 12.58
C GLY A 452 -4.14 -4.01 13.86
N GLY A 453 -4.91 -5.06 14.18
CA GLY A 453 -5.85 -5.07 15.31
C GLY A 453 -6.92 -6.16 15.19
N GLU A 454 -7.79 -6.22 16.20
CA GLU A 454 -8.97 -7.09 16.25
C GLU A 454 -10.22 -6.26 15.99
N LEU A 455 -10.99 -6.65 14.98
CA LEU A 455 -12.30 -6.10 14.71
C LEU A 455 -13.35 -6.88 15.53
N ILE A 456 -14.05 -6.19 16.42
CA ILE A 456 -15.04 -6.78 17.32
C ILE A 456 -16.36 -6.03 17.23
N ALA A 457 -17.45 -6.78 17.27
CA ALA A 457 -18.81 -6.26 17.36
C ALA A 457 -19.49 -6.80 18.61
N PHE A 458 -20.09 -5.91 19.38
CA PHE A 458 -20.93 -6.26 20.52
C PHE A 458 -22.38 -6.10 20.12
N VAL A 459 -23.16 -7.17 20.28
CA VAL A 459 -24.58 -7.20 19.91
C VAL A 459 -25.40 -7.53 21.15
N GLU A 460 -26.47 -6.78 21.38
CA GLU A 460 -27.41 -7.08 22.45
C GLU A 460 -28.06 -8.46 22.22
N LYS A 461 -28.04 -9.30 23.24
CA LYS A 461 -28.29 -10.73 23.15
C LYS A 461 -29.72 -10.99 22.70
N VAL A 462 -29.84 -12.00 21.85
CA VAL A 462 -31.12 -12.49 21.35
C VAL A 462 -31.38 -13.86 21.96
N ALA A 463 -32.62 -14.10 22.39
CA ALA A 463 -33.04 -15.39 22.95
C ALA A 463 -33.05 -16.53 21.91
N ALA A 464 -32.75 -16.24 20.64
CA ALA A 464 -32.71 -17.19 19.54
C ALA A 464 -31.26 -17.51 19.16
N GLN A 465 -30.99 -18.81 19.01
CA GLN A 465 -29.72 -19.36 18.57
C GLN A 465 -29.53 -19.00 17.09
N PHE A 466 -28.74 -17.98 16.79
CA PHE A 466 -28.42 -17.59 15.41
C PHE A 466 -27.32 -18.50 14.85
N GLU A 467 -27.65 -19.41 13.92
CA GLU A 467 -26.64 -20.06 13.07
C GLU A 467 -26.18 -19.06 12.00
N THR A 468 -25.23 -18.20 12.39
CA THR A 468 -24.95 -16.93 11.69
C THR A 468 -23.79 -16.98 10.69
N THR A 469 -23.05 -18.10 10.61
CA THR A 469 -21.76 -18.11 9.91
C THR A 469 -21.90 -17.96 8.39
N GLU A 470 -22.95 -18.52 7.77
CA GLU A 470 -23.15 -18.46 6.32
C GLU A 470 -23.79 -17.13 5.87
N GLU A 471 -24.78 -16.63 6.62
CA GLU A 471 -25.45 -15.35 6.31
C GLU A 471 -24.52 -14.14 6.50
N ILE A 472 -23.71 -14.14 7.56
CA ILE A 472 -22.65 -13.13 7.75
C ILE A 472 -21.65 -13.23 6.58
N ARG A 473 -21.23 -14.44 6.21
CA ARG A 473 -20.26 -14.62 5.13
C ARG A 473 -20.80 -14.14 3.78
N ALA A 474 -22.10 -14.28 3.51
CA ALA A 474 -22.75 -13.76 2.32
C ALA A 474 -22.88 -12.22 2.33
N LEU A 475 -23.13 -11.60 3.49
CA LEU A 475 -23.31 -10.15 3.64
C LEU A 475 -21.99 -9.36 3.65
N PHE A 476 -20.88 -10.00 4.02
CA PHE A 476 -19.56 -9.40 4.25
C PHE A 476 -18.52 -9.77 3.17
N GLN A 477 -18.92 -10.03 1.92
CA GLN A 477 -17.97 -10.42 0.86
C GLN A 477 -16.82 -9.42 0.64
N ASP A 478 -17.09 -8.11 0.77
CA ASP A 478 -16.10 -7.04 0.56
C ASP A 478 -15.65 -6.35 1.86
N LEU A 479 -16.07 -6.85 3.02
CA LEU A 479 -15.82 -6.24 4.33
C LEU A 479 -15.21 -7.26 5.31
N PRO A 480 -14.33 -6.84 6.23
CA PRO A 480 -13.81 -7.74 7.24
C PRO A 480 -14.94 -8.17 8.18
N ILE A 481 -15.01 -9.47 8.46
CA ILE A 481 -16.00 -10.02 9.38
C ILE A 481 -15.54 -9.73 10.82
N PRO A 482 -16.34 -9.01 11.63
CA PRO A 482 -16.03 -8.77 13.04
C PRO A 482 -16.20 -10.06 13.84
N LYS A 483 -15.41 -10.23 14.90
CA LYS A 483 -15.74 -11.17 15.96
C LYS A 483 -16.98 -10.66 16.71
N ILE A 484 -18.03 -11.46 16.76
CA ILE A 484 -19.30 -11.06 17.38
C ILE A 484 -19.37 -11.60 18.81
N GLU A 485 -19.53 -10.69 19.77
CA GLU A 485 -19.80 -11.00 21.17
C GLU A 485 -21.23 -10.59 21.51
N PHE A 486 -22.05 -11.54 21.96
CA PHE A 486 -23.40 -11.27 22.43
C PHE A 486 -23.40 -10.90 23.91
N ILE A 487 -24.07 -9.80 24.27
CA ILE A 487 -24.15 -9.30 25.65
C ILE A 487 -25.58 -8.99 26.04
N ASP A 488 -25.98 -9.21 27.30
CA ASP A 488 -27.39 -9.07 27.68
C ASP A 488 -27.94 -7.63 27.50
N GLU A 489 -27.07 -6.61 27.58
CA GLU A 489 -27.42 -5.19 27.35
C GLU A 489 -26.12 -4.39 27.11
N LEU A 490 -26.12 -3.33 26.30
CA LEU A 490 -24.94 -2.45 26.14
C LEU A 490 -24.77 -1.55 27.39
N PRO A 491 -23.66 -1.66 28.16
CA PRO A 491 -23.45 -0.84 29.35
C PRO A 491 -23.24 0.61 28.96
N THR A 492 -23.99 1.50 29.59
CA THR A 492 -23.83 2.96 29.46
C THR A 492 -23.13 3.51 30.70
N ASN A 493 -22.24 4.48 30.49
CA ASN A 493 -21.64 5.22 31.61
C ASN A 493 -22.64 6.23 32.21
N ALA A 494 -22.23 6.96 33.26
CA ALA A 494 -23.06 7.98 33.91
C ALA A 494 -23.59 9.09 32.97
N MET A 495 -23.01 9.22 31.76
CA MET A 495 -23.41 10.16 30.71
C MET A 495 -24.17 9.50 29.55
N GLY A 496 -24.63 8.25 29.71
CA GLY A 496 -25.40 7.54 28.71
C GLY A 496 -24.59 7.02 27.51
N LYS A 497 -23.25 7.11 27.52
CA LYS A 497 -22.39 6.63 26.43
C LYS A 497 -21.93 5.19 26.68
N VAL A 498 -22.02 4.37 25.63
CA VAL A 498 -21.43 3.03 25.59
C VAL A 498 -19.94 3.15 25.26
N THR A 499 -19.07 2.49 26.04
CA THR A 499 -17.61 2.54 25.84
C THR A 499 -17.04 1.13 25.63
N LEU A 500 -15.95 1.01 24.87
CA LEU A 500 -15.25 -0.26 24.67
C LEU A 500 -14.83 -0.91 26.01
N GLN A 501 -14.32 -0.11 26.95
CA GLN A 501 -13.91 -0.60 28.27
C GLN A 501 -15.08 -1.21 29.05
N GLY A 502 -16.24 -0.54 29.09
CA GLY A 502 -17.43 -1.07 29.76
C GLY A 502 -17.95 -2.35 29.12
N LEU A 503 -17.86 -2.46 27.78
CA LEU A 503 -18.24 -3.67 27.03
C LEU A 503 -17.32 -4.85 27.34
N GLN A 504 -16.00 -4.62 27.35
CA GLN A 504 -15.00 -5.64 27.69
C GLN A 504 -15.14 -6.15 29.13
N GLU A 505 -15.39 -5.26 30.10
CA GLU A 505 -15.67 -5.64 31.48
C GLU A 505 -16.91 -6.52 31.60
N LYS A 506 -17.98 -6.18 30.86
CA LYS A 506 -19.22 -6.96 30.85
C LYS A 506 -19.02 -8.37 30.27
N VAL A 507 -18.29 -8.50 29.16
CA VAL A 507 -17.94 -9.82 28.59
C VAL A 507 -17.04 -10.63 29.54
N ARG A 508 -16.08 -9.99 30.21
CA ARG A 508 -15.21 -10.68 31.18
C ARG A 508 -16.01 -11.22 32.36
N ASN A 509 -16.95 -10.45 32.88
CA ASN A 509 -17.78 -10.85 34.03
C ASN A 509 -18.81 -11.93 33.67
N ALA A 510 -19.22 -12.05 32.41
CA ALA A 510 -20.13 -13.10 31.93
C ALA A 510 -19.43 -14.45 31.69
N ARG A 511 -18.09 -14.48 31.66
CA ARG A 511 -17.26 -15.70 31.44
C ARG A 511 -16.72 -16.32 32.74
N VAL A 512 -16.95 -15.67 33.88
CA VAL A 512 -16.66 -16.16 35.25
C VAL A 512 -17.95 -16.72 35.82
#